data_AF-A0A2S7QQA1-F1
#
_entry.id   AF-A0A2S7QQA1-F1
#
_cell.length_a   1.000
_cell.length_b   1.000
_cell.length_c   1.000
_cell.angle_alpha   90.00
_cell.angle_beta   90.00
_cell.angle_gamma   90.00
#
_symmetry.space_group_name_H-M   'P 1'
#
loop_
_entity.id
_entity.type
_entity.pdbx_description
1 polymer ?
#
loop_
_entity_poly.entity_id
_entity_poly.type
_entity_poly.pdbx_seq_one_letter_code
_entity_poly.pdbx_strand_id
1 'polypeptide(L)'
;MKAGFLAFRSASFLALQPLVSAQLSGSVGPSTSTASKAATKTCNILNYGGKASATTDNSAAIASAWAACINGGEGSYGLANWVTLTGGTGVSINLEGTIYRTGTASGNMIFIEHTTDFEFYSGNSKGAIQGYGYVFHSG
;
A
#
# COMPACT_ATOMS: atom_id res chain seq x y z
N MET A 1 47.44 -48.51 37.71
CA MET A 1 46.97 -48.42 36.30
C MET A 1 45.82 -49.39 36.09
N LYS A 2 44.59 -48.88 35.93
CA LYS A 2 43.58 -49.40 34.98
C LYS A 2 42.39 -48.46 34.99
N ALA A 3 42.10 -47.94 33.81
CA ALA A 3 41.16 -46.87 33.53
C ALA A 3 39.70 -47.35 33.69
N GLY A 4 38.86 -46.48 34.25
CA GLY A 4 37.41 -46.67 34.27
C GLY A 4 36.83 -46.45 32.88
N PHE A 5 36.03 -47.41 32.41
CA PHE A 5 35.19 -47.24 31.23
C PHE A 5 34.02 -46.32 31.58
N LEU A 6 34.08 -45.06 31.14
CA LEU A 6 32.90 -44.19 31.11
C LEU A 6 31.96 -44.67 30.00
N ALA A 7 30.77 -45.14 30.39
CA ALA A 7 29.68 -45.38 29.45
C ALA A 7 29.21 -44.03 28.88
N PHE A 8 29.48 -43.81 27.59
CA PHE A 8 28.93 -42.69 26.83
C PHE A 8 27.41 -42.90 26.68
N ARG A 9 26.61 -42.19 27.49
CA ARG A 9 25.18 -42.01 27.19
C ARG A 9 25.08 -41.03 26.03
N SER A 10 24.75 -41.51 24.83
CA SER A 10 24.27 -40.66 23.74
C SER A 10 22.99 -39.95 24.20
N ALA A 11 23.14 -38.73 24.70
CA ALA A 11 22.03 -37.82 24.82
C ALA A 11 21.69 -37.36 23.40
N SER A 12 20.64 -37.94 22.81
CA SER A 12 20.00 -37.38 21.62
C SER A 12 19.61 -35.93 21.93
N PHE A 13 20.40 -34.99 21.42
CA PHE A 13 20.00 -33.60 21.28
C PHE A 13 18.91 -33.58 20.20
N LEU A 14 17.67 -33.89 20.59
CA LEU A 14 16.50 -33.53 19.79
C LEU A 14 16.54 -32.00 19.71
N ALA A 15 16.93 -31.50 18.55
CA ALA A 15 16.98 -30.09 18.24
C ALA A 15 15.63 -29.47 18.58
N LEU A 16 15.59 -28.66 19.65
CA LEU A 16 14.48 -27.78 19.98
C LEU A 16 14.50 -26.69 18.91
N GLN A 17 13.95 -26.99 17.74
CA GLN A 17 13.69 -25.99 16.71
C GLN A 17 12.78 -24.95 17.39
N PRO A 18 13.18 -23.67 17.51
CA PRO A 18 12.27 -22.67 18.01
C PRO A 18 11.07 -22.63 17.06
N LEU A 19 9.90 -22.98 17.58
CA LEU A 19 8.62 -22.76 16.93
C LEU A 19 8.43 -21.25 16.83
N VAL A 20 9.06 -20.63 15.83
CA VAL A 20 8.73 -19.28 15.41
C VAL A 20 7.36 -19.37 14.74
N SER A 21 6.31 -19.13 15.52
CA SER A 21 4.97 -19.00 14.99
C SER A 21 4.90 -17.70 14.19
N ALA A 22 5.08 -17.78 12.87
CA ALA A 22 4.77 -16.70 11.94
C ALA A 22 3.24 -16.54 11.81
N GLN A 23 2.57 -16.20 12.91
CA GLN A 23 1.12 -16.04 12.99
C GLN A 23 0.75 -14.60 13.35
N LEU A 24 -0.41 -14.14 12.86
CA LEU A 24 -0.97 -12.84 13.23
C LEU A 24 -1.19 -12.79 14.74
N SER A 25 -0.82 -11.68 15.37
CA SER A 25 -1.02 -11.45 16.81
C SER A 25 -2.38 -10.83 17.15
N GLY A 26 -3.21 -10.54 16.15
CA GLY A 26 -4.51 -9.88 16.31
C GLY A 26 -5.19 -9.60 14.98
N SER A 27 -6.24 -8.77 15.03
CA SER A 27 -6.95 -8.32 13.84
C SER A 27 -6.04 -7.51 12.93
N VAL A 28 -6.21 -7.68 11.62
CA VAL A 28 -5.51 -6.91 10.57
C VAL A 28 -6.52 -6.24 9.65
N GLY A 29 -6.07 -5.23 8.93
CA GLY A 29 -6.91 -4.41 8.07
C GLY A 29 -7.44 -3.15 8.76
N PRO A 30 -8.22 -2.33 8.04
CA PRO A 30 -8.80 -1.10 8.55
C PRO A 30 -9.83 -1.39 9.67
N SER A 31 -9.94 -0.46 10.63
CA SER A 31 -10.91 -0.55 11.73
C SER A 31 -12.31 -0.10 11.34
N THR A 32 -12.45 0.66 10.25
CA THR A 32 -13.74 1.08 9.69
C THR A 32 -13.85 0.71 8.21
N SER A 33 -15.07 0.42 7.74
CA SER A 33 -15.31 0.00 6.35
C SER A 33 -15.18 1.15 5.36
N THR A 34 -14.81 0.86 4.11
CA THR A 34 -14.80 1.83 3.00
C THR A 34 -16.15 2.54 2.83
N ALA A 35 -17.26 1.83 3.01
CA ALA A 35 -18.61 2.41 2.95
C ALA A 35 -18.86 3.45 4.07
N SER A 36 -18.39 3.19 5.29
CA SER A 36 -18.47 4.15 6.41
C SER A 36 -17.64 5.41 6.14
N LYS A 37 -16.45 5.24 5.56
CA LYS A 37 -15.57 6.35 5.18
C LYS A 37 -16.20 7.19 4.06
N ALA A 38 -16.66 6.53 2.99
CA ALA A 38 -17.32 7.17 1.86
C ALA A 38 -18.62 7.90 2.24
N ALA A 39 -19.38 7.37 3.21
CA ALA A 39 -20.56 8.04 3.76
C ALA A 39 -20.21 9.32 4.55
N THR A 40 -18.98 9.42 5.09
CA THR A 40 -18.50 10.64 5.75
C THR A 40 -18.14 11.70 4.71
N LYS A 41 -17.39 11.34 3.67
CA LYS A 41 -17.10 12.24 2.55
C LYS A 41 -16.65 11.46 1.30
N THR A 42 -16.73 12.08 0.14
CA THR A 42 -16.09 11.56 -1.08
C THR A 42 -15.52 12.74 -1.87
N CYS A 43 -14.22 12.70 -2.13
CA CYS A 43 -13.46 13.65 -2.91
C CYS A 43 -12.99 12.97 -4.18
N ASN A 44 -13.89 12.91 -5.15
CA ASN A 44 -13.51 12.57 -6.50
C ASN A 44 -12.54 13.64 -7.01
N ILE A 45 -11.35 13.23 -7.47
CA ILE A 45 -10.31 14.19 -7.84
C ILE A 45 -10.69 15.03 -9.08
N LEU A 46 -11.70 14.62 -9.86
CA LEU A 46 -12.25 15.42 -10.95
C LEU A 46 -12.82 16.75 -10.44
N ASN A 47 -13.30 16.78 -9.19
CA ASN A 47 -13.74 18.02 -8.52
C ASN A 47 -12.58 18.89 -8.04
N TYR A 48 -11.34 18.39 -8.13
CA TYR A 48 -10.10 19.06 -7.72
C TYR A 48 -9.17 19.31 -8.92
N GLY A 49 -9.74 19.38 -10.13
CA GLY A 49 -9.00 19.67 -11.36
C GLY A 49 -8.37 18.45 -12.04
N GLY A 50 -8.60 17.25 -11.51
CA GLY A 50 -8.19 16.01 -12.16
C GLY A 50 -8.89 15.79 -13.49
N LYS A 51 -8.25 15.04 -14.38
CA LYS A 51 -8.78 14.68 -15.70
C LYS A 51 -8.55 13.20 -15.96
N ALA A 52 -9.60 12.53 -16.45
CA ALA A 52 -9.54 11.15 -16.93
C ALA A 52 -8.74 11.08 -18.23
N SER A 53 -7.41 11.08 -18.10
CA SER A 53 -6.46 11.07 -19.20
C SER A 53 -5.21 10.32 -18.77
N ALA A 54 -4.67 9.47 -19.65
CA ALA A 54 -3.43 8.75 -19.41
C ALA A 54 -2.19 9.65 -19.44
N THR A 55 -2.31 10.87 -19.98
CA THR A 55 -1.16 11.78 -20.19
C THR A 55 -1.19 13.03 -19.31
N THR A 56 -2.37 13.44 -18.83
CA THR A 56 -2.49 14.58 -17.92
C THR A 56 -1.92 14.23 -16.56
N ASP A 57 -1.12 15.12 -15.97
CA ASP A 57 -0.69 14.96 -14.58
C ASP A 57 -1.83 15.27 -13.60
N ASN A 58 -2.16 14.29 -12.77
CA ASN A 58 -3.20 14.42 -11.74
C ASN A 58 -2.65 14.54 -10.32
N SER A 59 -1.32 14.62 -10.15
CA SER A 59 -0.65 14.70 -8.84
C SER A 59 -1.24 15.77 -7.92
N ALA A 60 -1.43 17.00 -8.43
CA ALA A 60 -1.99 18.12 -7.67
C ALA A 60 -3.46 17.89 -7.28
N ALA A 61 -4.25 17.28 -8.16
CA ALA A 61 -5.65 16.94 -7.88
C ALA A 61 -5.76 15.85 -6.81
N ILE A 62 -4.88 14.83 -6.87
CA ILE A 62 -4.79 13.77 -5.86
C ILE A 62 -4.41 14.36 -4.50
N ALA A 63 -3.37 15.20 -4.45
CA ALA A 63 -2.94 15.84 -3.20
C ALA A 63 -4.04 16.74 -2.61
N SER A 64 -4.74 17.51 -3.45
CA SER A 64 -5.86 18.36 -3.02
C SER A 64 -7.05 17.55 -2.52
N ALA A 65 -7.40 16.46 -3.21
CA ALA A 65 -8.44 15.54 -2.79
C ALA A 65 -8.08 14.83 -1.48
N TRP A 66 -6.82 14.42 -1.30
CA TRP A 66 -6.34 13.86 -0.02
C TRP A 66 -6.48 14.87 1.13
N ALA A 67 -6.03 16.11 0.93
CA ALA A 67 -6.16 17.14 1.96
C ALA A 67 -7.62 17.43 2.32
N ALA A 68 -8.53 17.39 1.34
CA ALA A 68 -9.95 17.62 1.55
C ALA A 68 -10.71 16.38 2.05
N CYS A 69 -10.20 15.19 1.75
CA CYS A 69 -10.77 13.89 2.07
C CYS A 69 -9.71 12.94 2.60
N ILE A 70 -9.14 13.37 3.71
CA ILE A 70 -8.88 12.46 4.81
C ILE A 70 -10.13 11.62 5.20
N ASN A 71 -11.28 11.78 4.51
CA ASN A 71 -12.49 10.96 4.55
C ASN A 71 -13.08 10.48 3.15
N GLY A 72 -12.35 10.10 2.08
CA GLY A 72 -12.88 9.29 0.90
C GLY A 72 -12.76 9.84 -0.56
N GLY A 73 -12.82 9.03 -1.66
CA GLY A 73 -12.76 9.46 -3.10
C GLY A 73 -12.44 8.38 -4.20
N GLU A 74 -12.89 8.54 -5.49
CA GLU A 74 -12.74 7.56 -6.64
C GLU A 74 -12.34 8.14 -8.05
N GLY A 75 -11.52 7.41 -8.86
CA GLY A 75 -11.46 7.45 -10.37
C GLY A 75 -10.15 6.99 -11.09
N SER A 76 -9.89 7.37 -12.37
CA SER A 76 -8.75 6.92 -13.26
C SER A 76 -7.84 8.05 -13.80
N TYR A 77 -6.49 8.00 -13.67
CA TYR A 77 -5.64 9.23 -13.75
C TYR A 77 -4.15 9.05 -14.12
N GLY A 78 -3.62 9.75 -15.13
CA GLY A 78 -2.16 9.85 -15.38
C GLY A 78 -1.39 10.56 -14.25
N LEU A 79 -0.13 10.17 -14.01
CA LEU A 79 0.71 10.68 -12.91
C LEU A 79 2.13 11.04 -13.40
N ALA A 80 2.42 12.34 -13.47
CA ALA A 80 3.72 12.88 -13.88
C ALA A 80 4.60 13.25 -12.69
N ASN A 81 4.01 13.82 -11.65
CA ASN A 81 4.71 14.09 -10.40
C ASN A 81 4.29 13.09 -9.32
N TRP A 82 5.23 12.73 -8.45
CA TRP A 82 4.98 11.79 -7.35
C TRP A 82 4.17 12.44 -6.23
N VAL A 83 3.38 11.62 -5.54
CA VAL A 83 2.54 12.07 -4.43
C VAL A 83 2.95 11.39 -3.12
N THR A 84 3.13 12.20 -2.09
CA THR A 84 3.25 11.73 -0.71
C THR A 84 1.97 12.12 0.04
N LEU A 85 1.26 11.10 0.51
CA LEU A 85 -0.01 11.20 1.20
C LEU A 85 0.23 10.85 2.67
N THR A 86 0.12 11.83 3.56
CA THR A 86 0.55 11.70 4.95
C THR A 86 -0.54 12.12 5.93
N GLY A 87 -0.50 11.58 7.14
CA GLY A 87 -1.38 11.99 8.25
C GLY A 87 -2.84 11.55 8.14
N GLY A 88 -3.15 10.54 7.31
CA GLY A 88 -4.52 10.06 7.15
C GLY A 88 -5.03 9.30 8.37
N THR A 89 -6.31 9.44 8.70
CA THR A 89 -6.98 8.65 9.75
C THR A 89 -8.40 8.35 9.32
N GLY A 90 -8.78 7.08 9.23
CA GLY A 90 -10.13 6.69 8.79
C GLY A 90 -10.37 7.01 7.30
N VAL A 91 -9.33 6.90 6.47
CA VAL A 91 -9.37 7.26 5.04
C VAL A 91 -9.25 6.03 4.15
N SER A 92 -9.79 6.11 2.93
CA SER A 92 -9.57 5.10 1.90
C SER A 92 -9.37 5.73 0.53
N ILE A 93 -8.57 5.08 -0.31
CA ILE A 93 -8.39 5.39 -1.73
C ILE A 93 -9.08 4.31 -2.55
N ASN A 94 -10.11 4.70 -3.31
CA ASN A 94 -10.76 3.82 -4.29
C ASN A 94 -10.21 4.11 -5.69
N LEU A 95 -9.33 3.24 -6.20
CA LEU A 95 -8.75 3.37 -7.52
C LEU A 95 -9.55 2.52 -8.51
N GLU A 96 -10.39 3.15 -9.33
CA GLU A 96 -11.34 2.42 -10.19
C GLU A 96 -10.95 2.37 -11.67
N GLY A 97 -9.84 3.00 -12.04
CA GLY A 97 -9.16 2.61 -13.27
C GLY A 97 -7.67 2.80 -13.19
N THR A 98 -7.03 3.26 -14.27
CA THR A 98 -5.58 3.10 -14.42
C THR A 98 -4.80 4.38 -14.15
N ILE A 99 -3.79 4.29 -13.30
CA ILE A 99 -2.73 5.29 -13.20
C ILE A 99 -1.60 4.95 -14.15
N TYR A 100 -1.23 5.89 -15.03
CA TYR A 100 -0.13 5.73 -15.97
C TYR A 100 1.06 6.60 -15.54
N ARG A 101 2.24 5.99 -15.45
CA ARG A 101 3.48 6.72 -15.16
C ARG A 101 3.89 7.58 -16.35
N THR A 102 3.91 8.90 -16.21
CA THR A 102 4.43 9.80 -17.25
C THR A 102 5.69 10.54 -16.82
N GLY A 103 5.93 10.66 -15.51
CA GLY A 103 7.15 11.25 -14.95
C GLY A 103 8.35 10.31 -15.00
N THR A 104 9.57 10.82 -14.85
CA THR A 104 10.83 10.04 -14.87
C THR A 104 11.63 10.13 -13.56
N ALA A 105 11.14 10.89 -12.57
CA ALA A 105 11.83 11.07 -11.30
C ALA A 105 12.04 9.74 -10.55
N SER A 106 13.06 9.69 -9.69
CA SER A 106 13.29 8.55 -8.78
C SER A 106 12.34 8.58 -7.58
N GLY A 107 12.32 7.51 -6.79
CA GLY A 107 11.53 7.41 -5.57
C GLY A 107 10.20 6.65 -5.76
N ASN A 108 9.24 6.94 -4.89
CA ASN A 108 7.94 6.27 -4.85
C ASN A 108 6.92 7.11 -5.62
N MET A 109 6.27 6.55 -6.65
CA MET A 109 5.22 7.26 -7.40
C MET A 109 4.07 7.71 -6.48
N ILE A 110 3.67 6.82 -5.59
CA ILE A 110 2.65 7.05 -4.56
C ILE A 110 3.27 6.55 -3.27
N PHE A 111 3.38 7.42 -2.27
CA PHE A 111 3.86 7.06 -0.95
C PHE A 111 2.83 7.45 0.10
N ILE A 112 2.45 6.49 0.95
CA ILE A 112 1.50 6.70 2.03
C ILE A 112 2.24 6.45 3.34
N GLU A 113 2.27 7.46 4.20
CA GLU A 113 3.00 7.40 5.48
C GLU A 113 2.21 8.03 6.62
N HIS A 114 2.61 7.73 7.86
CA HIS A 114 2.00 8.28 9.08
C HIS A 114 0.46 8.25 9.08
N THR A 115 -0.11 7.13 8.61
CA THR A 115 -1.54 6.98 8.34
C THR A 115 -2.10 5.77 9.10
N THR A 116 -3.29 5.89 9.66
CA THR A 116 -3.98 4.82 10.42
C THR A 116 -5.42 4.60 9.91
N ASP A 117 -5.98 3.41 10.14
CA ASP A 117 -7.29 2.99 9.62
C ASP A 117 -7.43 3.32 8.12
N PHE A 118 -6.59 2.69 7.31
CA PHE A 118 -6.42 2.99 5.90
C PHE A 118 -6.73 1.79 5.01
N GLU A 119 -7.29 2.08 3.84
CA GLU A 119 -7.48 1.09 2.78
C GLU A 119 -7.19 1.68 1.40
N PHE A 120 -6.39 0.98 0.60
CA PHE A 120 -6.22 1.23 -0.83
C PHE A 120 -6.85 0.06 -1.57
N TYR A 121 -7.87 0.32 -2.38
CA TYR A 121 -8.62 -0.76 -3.03
C TYR A 121 -9.18 -0.34 -4.38
N SER A 122 -9.81 -1.31 -5.06
CA SER A 122 -10.67 -1.10 -6.23
C SER A 122 -11.98 -1.85 -5.99
N GLY A 123 -13.08 -1.13 -5.85
CA GLY A 123 -14.43 -1.69 -5.76
C GLY A 123 -14.85 -2.51 -6.99
N ASN A 124 -14.39 -2.16 -8.19
CA ASN A 124 -14.68 -2.90 -9.42
C ASN A 124 -13.64 -3.97 -9.79
N SER A 125 -12.57 -4.11 -8.99
CA SER A 125 -11.44 -5.03 -9.23
C SER A 125 -10.69 -4.81 -10.55
N LYS A 126 -10.76 -3.61 -11.14
CA LYS A 126 -10.08 -3.22 -12.39
C LYS A 126 -9.09 -2.07 -12.20
N GLY A 127 -9.05 -1.47 -11.01
CA GLY A 127 -8.02 -0.49 -10.64
C GLY A 127 -6.61 -1.00 -10.90
N ALA A 128 -5.78 -0.17 -11.52
CA ALA A 128 -4.43 -0.58 -11.92
C ALA A 128 -3.43 0.58 -11.87
N ILE A 129 -2.15 0.23 -11.70
CA ILE A 129 -1.05 1.18 -11.83
C ILE A 129 -0.10 0.65 -12.91
N GLN A 130 -0.08 1.31 -14.06
CA GLN A 130 0.84 1.05 -15.15
C GLN A 130 2.12 1.88 -14.97
N GLY A 131 3.14 1.26 -14.36
CA GLY A 131 4.43 1.91 -14.08
C GLY A 131 5.38 2.08 -15.27
N TYR A 132 5.10 1.49 -16.43
CA TYR A 132 6.00 1.45 -17.60
C TYR A 132 7.46 1.12 -17.27
N GLY A 133 7.69 0.15 -16.39
CA GLY A 133 9.04 -0.25 -15.97
C GLY A 133 9.94 -0.72 -17.12
N TYR A 134 9.36 -1.24 -18.21
CA TYR A 134 10.11 -1.69 -19.39
C TYR A 134 11.02 -0.59 -19.99
N VAL A 135 10.62 0.69 -19.88
CA VAL A 135 11.39 1.84 -20.36
C VAL A 135 12.74 1.97 -19.63
N PHE A 136 12.85 1.44 -18.41
CA PHE A 136 14.05 1.52 -17.56
C PHE A 136 14.85 0.21 -17.55
N HIS A 137 14.23 -0.91 -17.93
CA HIS A 137 14.86 -2.23 -17.92
C HIS A 137 15.37 -2.69 -19.28
N SER A 138 15.23 -1.88 -20.34
CA SER A 138 15.63 -2.22 -21.71
C SER A 138 17.15 -2.14 -21.98
N GLY A 139 17.99 -2.33 -20.97
CA GLY A 139 19.46 -2.18 -21.02
C GLY A 139 20.18 -3.48 -20.73
#